data_AF-A0A0R3JRV2-F1
#
_entry.id   AF-A0A0R3JRV2-F1
#
_cell.length_a   1.000
_cell.length_b   1.000
_cell.length_c   1.000
_cell.angle_alpha   90.00
_cell.angle_beta   90.00
_cell.angle_gamma   90.00
#
_symmetry.space_group_name_H-M   'P 1'
#
loop_
_entity.id
_entity.type
_entity.pdbx_description
1 polymer ?
#
loop_
_entity_poly.entity_id
_entity_poly.type
_entity_poly.pdbx_seq_one_letter_code
_entity_poly.pdbx_strand_id
1 'polypeptide(L)'
;MKIGRNDLCPCGSGKKFKKCCIDKIDVIPQVVDITNWIKSLWSYEEVSEMSNEKIISTLKNMGILFDKEAFLADIEKFLSAEGISENWFRTFNVTAKGRDGDFPLLAAWVLWERLAPKNILSMEQMSDLIDRGFEYLDEDESILACETWLKVWEGIKYRIRPEFEDLEYLDKEYGGSFFVRDFCQDLEGELYNAGLDDPKYFEKRIEYCQEFLRYFPKEDKDIIFNMRRAIAESYFKLNKLEEAINEFEKILDDFPNNPWSYIAYADMYCLDKSDIYDIDKAREIYNKGLAVAKTREDKIIIKERLKDLGRL
;
A
#
# COMPACT_ATOMS: atom_id res chain seq x y z
N MET A 1 28.17 -8.49 -36.18
CA MET A 1 27.58 -8.68 -37.52
C MET A 1 26.39 -9.62 -37.36
N LYS A 2 25.14 -9.17 -37.53
CA LYS A 2 23.96 -10.04 -37.39
C LYS A 2 23.69 -10.72 -38.73
N ILE A 3 23.83 -12.04 -38.80
CA ILE A 3 23.53 -12.80 -40.02
C ILE A 3 22.01 -13.02 -40.11
N GLY A 4 21.42 -12.70 -41.26
CA GLY A 4 19.99 -12.88 -41.50
C GLY A 4 19.63 -14.35 -41.65
N ARG A 5 18.45 -14.75 -41.15
CA ARG A 5 17.95 -16.13 -41.20
C ARG A 5 17.98 -16.75 -42.61
N ASN A 6 17.82 -15.94 -43.65
CA ASN A 6 17.81 -16.39 -45.05
C ASN A 6 19.16 -16.24 -45.78
N ASP A 7 20.19 -15.69 -45.13
CA ASP A 7 21.51 -15.49 -45.71
C ASP A 7 22.27 -16.81 -45.88
N LEU A 8 23.35 -16.81 -46.66
CA LEU A 8 24.22 -17.99 -46.80
C LEU A 8 24.92 -18.30 -45.48
N CYS A 9 24.94 -19.58 -45.11
CA CYS A 9 25.52 -20.04 -43.86
C CYS A 9 27.05 -19.83 -43.87
N PRO A 10 27.63 -19.22 -42.80
CA PRO A 10 29.03 -18.83 -42.79
C PRO A 10 29.99 -20.02 -42.63
N CYS A 11 29.48 -21.23 -42.35
CA CYS A 11 30.28 -22.44 -42.29
C CYS A 11 30.75 -22.97 -43.67
N GLY A 12 30.41 -22.28 -44.76
CA GLY A 12 30.85 -22.65 -46.11
C GLY A 12 30.06 -23.78 -46.76
N SER A 13 28.95 -24.22 -46.17
CA SER A 13 28.13 -25.33 -46.69
C SER A 13 27.32 -25.01 -47.95
N GLY A 14 27.24 -23.74 -48.36
CA GLY A 14 26.43 -23.27 -49.49
C GLY A 14 24.91 -23.25 -49.23
N LYS A 15 24.44 -23.63 -48.04
CA LYS A 15 23.01 -23.61 -47.66
C LYS A 15 22.61 -22.30 -46.98
N LYS A 16 21.32 -21.94 -46.98
CA LYS A 16 20.78 -20.83 -46.16
C LYS A 16 20.99 -21.12 -44.67
N PHE A 17 21.31 -20.10 -43.87
CA PHE A 17 21.65 -20.20 -42.45
C PHE A 17 20.57 -20.97 -41.66
N LYS A 18 19.29 -20.66 -41.92
CA LYS A 18 18.16 -21.35 -41.29
C LYS A 18 18.01 -22.85 -41.56
N LYS A 19 18.70 -23.37 -42.58
CA LYS A 19 18.65 -24.78 -42.98
C LYS A 19 19.98 -25.49 -42.72
N CYS A 20 20.88 -24.88 -41.96
CA CYS A 20 22.23 -25.38 -41.76
C CYS A 20 22.68 -25.31 -40.29
N CYS A 21 23.12 -24.13 -39.84
CA CYS A 21 23.71 -23.98 -38.51
C CYS A 21 22.79 -23.26 -37.53
N ILE A 22 21.63 -22.74 -37.95
CA ILE A 22 20.74 -22.02 -37.03
C ILE A 22 20.28 -22.88 -35.84
N ASP A 23 20.01 -24.16 -36.09
CA ASP A 23 19.56 -25.13 -35.08
C ASP A 23 20.75 -25.87 -34.43
N LYS A 24 21.98 -25.57 -34.87
CA LYS A 24 23.24 -26.15 -34.34
C LYS A 24 24.04 -25.14 -33.53
N ILE A 25 23.60 -23.89 -33.50
CA ILE A 25 24.03 -22.96 -32.46
C ILE A 25 23.24 -23.43 -31.25
N ASP A 26 23.91 -24.24 -30.42
CA ASP A 26 23.38 -24.63 -29.12
C ASP A 26 22.91 -23.35 -28.44
N VAL A 27 21.60 -23.33 -28.19
CA VAL A 27 20.97 -22.32 -27.36
C VAL A 27 21.77 -22.28 -26.06
N ILE A 28 22.26 -21.08 -25.73
CA ILE A 28 23.00 -20.71 -24.52
C ILE A 28 22.73 -21.71 -23.38
N PRO A 29 23.73 -22.44 -22.87
CA PRO A 29 23.54 -23.32 -21.73
C PRO A 29 23.47 -22.45 -20.47
N GLN A 30 22.27 -21.98 -20.14
CA GLN A 30 21.87 -21.55 -18.79
C GLN A 30 20.36 -21.22 -18.77
N VAL A 31 19.52 -22.21 -19.02
CA VAL A 31 18.32 -22.30 -18.20
C VAL A 31 18.83 -22.89 -16.90
N VAL A 32 19.23 -22.03 -15.96
CA VAL A 32 19.27 -22.44 -14.55
C VAL A 32 17.92 -23.08 -14.31
N ASP A 33 17.89 -24.27 -13.73
CA ASP A 33 16.64 -24.87 -13.27
C ASP A 33 16.13 -23.97 -12.14
N ILE A 34 15.48 -22.86 -12.51
CA ILE A 34 15.04 -21.79 -11.62
C ILE A 34 14.13 -22.41 -10.55
N THR A 35 13.34 -23.41 -10.91
CA THR A 35 12.51 -24.18 -10.00
C THR A 35 13.31 -24.93 -8.94
N ASN A 36 14.38 -25.63 -9.30
CA ASN A 36 15.23 -26.30 -8.31
C ASN A 36 16.14 -25.33 -7.54
N TRP A 37 16.53 -24.20 -8.14
CA TRP A 37 17.26 -23.15 -7.46
C TRP A 37 16.40 -22.42 -6.42
N ILE A 38 15.17 -22.02 -6.76
CA ILE A 38 14.21 -21.42 -5.81
C ILE A 38 13.90 -22.39 -4.66
N LYS A 39 13.64 -23.67 -4.97
CA LYS A 39 13.45 -24.72 -3.93
C LYS A 39 14.69 -24.95 -3.06
N SER A 40 15.86 -24.49 -3.51
CA SER A 40 17.09 -24.59 -2.73
C SER A 40 17.34 -23.37 -1.85
N LEU A 41 16.56 -22.29 -1.95
CA LEU A 41 16.66 -21.14 -1.05
C LEU A 41 15.92 -21.43 0.27
N TRP A 42 16.17 -20.60 1.28
CA TRP A 42 15.33 -20.59 2.48
C TRP A 42 14.02 -19.84 2.17
N SER A 43 12.90 -20.34 2.69
CA SER A 43 11.64 -19.58 2.70
C SER A 43 11.35 -18.98 4.08
N TYR A 44 10.50 -17.97 4.12
CA TYR A 44 10.03 -17.39 5.38
C TYR A 44 9.31 -18.45 6.22
N GLU A 45 8.47 -19.30 5.61
CA GLU A 45 7.74 -20.39 6.29
C GLU A 45 8.68 -21.39 6.93
N GLU A 46 9.74 -21.82 6.22
CA GLU A 46 10.73 -22.74 6.77
C GLU A 46 11.39 -22.18 8.04
N VAL A 47 11.71 -20.88 8.06
CA VAL A 47 12.33 -20.23 9.22
C VAL A 47 11.29 -19.95 10.32
N SER A 48 10.05 -19.59 9.96
CA SER A 48 8.96 -19.30 10.89
C SER A 48 8.40 -20.55 11.57
N GLU A 49 8.70 -21.76 11.07
CA GLU A 49 8.45 -23.01 11.79
C GLU A 49 9.54 -23.35 12.83
N MET A 50 10.73 -22.73 12.74
CA MET A 50 11.83 -22.98 13.68
C MET A 50 11.57 -22.29 15.03
N SER A 51 12.03 -22.90 16.14
CA SER A 51 12.02 -22.23 17.45
C SER A 51 13.01 -21.06 17.51
N ASN A 52 12.81 -20.12 18.43
CA ASN A 52 13.73 -18.99 18.61
C ASN A 52 15.16 -19.47 18.90
N GLU A 53 15.33 -20.49 19.74
CA GLU A 53 16.63 -21.08 20.09
C GLU A 53 17.31 -21.68 18.85
N LYS A 54 16.52 -22.30 17.96
CA LYS A 54 17.03 -22.90 16.73
C LYS A 54 17.45 -21.82 15.73
N ILE A 55 16.69 -20.74 15.58
CA ILE A 55 17.08 -19.60 14.74
C ILE A 55 18.37 -18.96 15.27
N ILE A 56 18.41 -18.65 16.56
CA ILE A 56 19.56 -18.01 17.23
C ILE A 56 20.82 -18.88 17.16
N SER A 57 20.70 -20.19 17.38
CA SER A 57 21.85 -21.11 17.24
C SER A 57 22.34 -21.22 15.80
N THR A 58 21.44 -21.11 14.81
CA THR A 58 21.82 -21.10 13.38
C THR A 58 22.54 -19.81 13.01
N LEU A 59 22.05 -18.65 13.45
CA LEU A 59 22.76 -17.36 13.34
C LEU A 59 24.18 -17.44 13.94
N LYS A 60 24.30 -18.01 15.14
CA LYS A 60 25.59 -18.21 15.81
C LYS A 60 26.55 -19.08 15.00
N ASN A 61 26.07 -20.17 14.40
CA ASN A 61 26.88 -21.04 13.54
C ASN A 61 27.36 -20.31 12.26
N MET A 62 26.61 -19.29 11.82
CA MET A 62 26.97 -18.41 10.72
C MET A 62 27.87 -17.24 11.14
N GLY A 63 28.31 -17.19 12.40
CA GLY A 63 29.18 -16.14 12.94
C GLY A 63 28.46 -14.90 13.45
N ILE A 64 27.12 -14.90 13.50
CA ILE A 64 26.30 -13.78 14.00
C ILE A 64 25.98 -14.01 15.48
N LEU A 65 26.44 -13.10 16.34
CA LEU A 65 26.09 -13.15 17.76
C LEU A 65 24.77 -12.43 17.98
N PHE A 66 23.76 -13.17 18.45
CA PHE A 66 22.45 -12.61 18.78
C PHE A 66 22.34 -12.35 20.28
N ASP A 67 21.98 -11.12 20.62
CA ASP A 67 21.62 -10.67 21.97
C ASP A 67 20.25 -9.99 21.88
N LYS A 68 19.32 -10.33 22.78
CA LYS A 68 17.93 -9.89 22.66
C LYS A 68 17.82 -8.39 22.88
N GLU A 69 18.51 -7.86 23.87
CA GLU A 69 18.48 -6.45 24.23
C GLU A 69 19.11 -5.60 23.12
N ALA A 70 20.23 -6.04 22.55
CA ALA A 70 20.83 -5.39 21.39
C ALA A 70 19.90 -5.43 20.16
N PHE A 71 19.27 -6.58 19.89
CA PHE A 71 18.31 -6.71 18.78
C PHE A 71 17.11 -5.76 18.95
N LEU A 72 16.54 -5.68 20.15
CA LEU A 72 15.46 -4.75 20.45
C LEU A 72 15.90 -3.27 20.35
N ALA A 73 17.17 -2.96 20.60
CA ALA A 73 17.70 -1.64 20.35
C ALA A 73 17.94 -1.36 18.86
N ASP A 74 18.14 -2.39 18.04
CA ASP A 74 18.35 -2.26 16.60
C ASP A 74 17.03 -2.11 15.83
N ILE A 75 15.94 -2.77 16.24
CA ILE A 75 14.61 -2.56 15.61
C ILE A 75 14.11 -1.12 15.74
N GLU A 76 14.60 -0.37 16.74
CA GLU A 76 14.31 1.06 16.89
C GLU A 76 15.04 1.91 15.85
N LYS A 77 16.24 1.48 15.42
CA LYS A 77 17.10 2.21 14.48
C LYS A 77 16.82 1.86 13.03
N PHE A 78 16.52 0.59 12.76
CA PHE A 78 16.24 0.09 11.43
C PHE A 78 14.73 0.00 11.20
N LEU A 79 14.32 0.15 9.94
CA LEU A 79 12.93 -0.02 9.52
C LEU A 79 12.64 -1.42 8.98
N SER A 80 13.67 -2.13 8.52
CA SER A 80 13.56 -3.42 7.83
C SER A 80 14.45 -4.50 8.46
N ALA A 81 14.00 -5.74 8.39
CA ALA A 81 14.80 -6.91 8.74
C ALA A 81 16.02 -7.05 7.83
N GLU A 82 15.89 -6.65 6.56
CA GLU A 82 17.03 -6.49 5.65
C GLU A 82 18.09 -5.54 6.22
N GLY A 83 17.70 -4.36 6.72
CA GLY A 83 18.63 -3.39 7.31
C GLY A 83 19.38 -3.95 8.52
N ILE A 84 18.72 -4.74 9.37
CA ILE A 84 19.37 -5.45 10.48
C ILE A 84 20.34 -6.50 9.96
N SER A 85 19.93 -7.30 8.97
CA SER A 85 20.78 -8.30 8.34
C SER A 85 22.04 -7.68 7.73
N GLU A 86 21.90 -6.60 6.95
CA GLU A 86 23.04 -5.85 6.41
C GLU A 86 23.98 -5.36 7.50
N ASN A 87 23.44 -4.85 8.61
CA ASN A 87 24.22 -4.44 9.76
C ASN A 87 25.00 -5.62 10.38
N TRP A 88 24.40 -6.80 10.46
CA TRP A 88 25.10 -8.01 10.89
C TRP A 88 26.23 -8.39 9.94
N PHE A 89 26.03 -8.33 8.62
CA PHE A 89 27.08 -8.57 7.63
C PHE A 89 28.23 -7.56 7.70
N ARG A 90 27.97 -6.32 8.14
CA ARG A 90 29.00 -5.29 8.36
C ARG A 90 29.74 -5.46 9.69
N THR A 91 29.07 -5.96 10.71
CA THR A 91 29.57 -6.01 12.09
C THR A 91 30.27 -7.33 12.42
N PHE A 92 29.80 -8.44 11.87
CA PHE A 92 30.29 -9.78 12.15
C PHE A 92 31.01 -10.39 10.95
N ASN A 93 31.84 -11.40 11.21
CA ASN A 93 32.45 -12.20 10.15
C ASN A 93 31.48 -13.30 9.68
N VAL A 94 30.42 -12.88 8.98
CA VAL A 94 29.33 -13.76 8.58
C VAL A 94 29.80 -14.76 7.52
N THR A 95 29.55 -16.04 7.76
CA THR A 95 29.96 -17.15 6.87
C THR A 95 28.85 -17.64 5.94
N ALA A 96 27.62 -17.15 6.12
CA ALA A 96 26.46 -17.44 5.29
C ALA A 96 26.71 -17.10 3.81
N LYS A 97 26.55 -18.08 2.92
CA LYS A 97 26.78 -17.97 1.47
C LYS A 97 25.85 -18.92 0.71
N GLY A 98 25.61 -18.62 -0.57
CA GLY A 98 24.74 -19.45 -1.40
C GLY A 98 23.34 -19.51 -0.81
N ARG A 99 22.80 -20.72 -0.63
CA ARG A 99 21.50 -20.96 0.03
C ARG A 99 21.34 -20.20 1.34
N ASP A 100 22.37 -20.23 2.19
CA ASP A 100 22.29 -19.66 3.53
C ASP A 100 22.38 -18.13 3.55
N GLY A 101 22.67 -17.49 2.41
CA GLY A 101 22.84 -16.05 2.31
C GLY A 101 21.62 -15.25 2.79
N ASP A 102 20.42 -15.77 2.56
CA ASP A 102 19.16 -15.11 2.92
C ASP A 102 18.71 -15.45 4.35
N PHE A 103 19.31 -16.47 4.99
CA PHE A 103 18.91 -16.90 6.32
C PHE A 103 18.99 -15.78 7.37
N PRO A 104 20.05 -14.93 7.43
CA PRO A 104 20.10 -13.82 8.37
C PRO A 104 18.94 -12.83 8.22
N LEU A 105 18.51 -12.52 7.00
CA LEU A 105 17.34 -11.66 6.76
C LEU A 105 16.06 -12.29 7.27
N LEU A 106 15.79 -13.54 6.89
CA LEU A 106 14.59 -14.27 7.30
C LEU A 106 14.56 -14.48 8.82
N ALA A 107 15.72 -14.76 9.42
CA ALA A 107 15.87 -14.86 10.86
C ALA A 107 15.59 -13.53 11.57
N ALA A 108 16.11 -12.41 11.05
CA ALA A 108 15.82 -11.08 11.59
C ALA A 108 14.32 -10.78 11.54
N TRP A 109 13.66 -11.08 10.40
CA TRP A 109 12.22 -10.87 10.23
C TRP A 109 11.41 -11.70 11.23
N VAL A 110 11.61 -13.01 11.26
CA VAL A 110 10.87 -13.91 12.18
C VAL A 110 11.12 -13.58 13.65
N LEU A 111 12.35 -13.22 14.02
CA LEU A 111 12.65 -12.80 15.39
C LEU A 111 12.04 -11.44 15.73
N TRP A 112 11.94 -10.53 14.76
CA TRP A 112 11.26 -9.24 14.94
C TRP A 112 9.80 -9.46 15.31
N GLU A 113 9.07 -10.24 14.52
CA GLU A 113 7.66 -10.60 14.77
C GLU A 113 7.41 -11.17 16.16
N ARG A 114 8.33 -12.01 16.63
CA ARG A 114 8.15 -12.77 17.87
C ARG A 114 8.60 -12.02 19.11
N LEU A 115 9.56 -11.10 18.97
CA LEU A 115 10.23 -10.45 20.11
C LEU A 115 9.89 -8.98 20.25
N ALA A 116 9.54 -8.29 19.17
CA ALA A 116 9.24 -6.86 19.21
C ALA A 116 7.91 -6.58 19.92
N PRO A 117 7.76 -5.40 20.53
CA PRO A 117 6.46 -4.88 20.93
C PRO A 117 5.50 -4.84 19.74
N LYS A 118 4.21 -5.07 20.01
CA LYS A 118 3.15 -5.31 19.00
C LYS A 118 3.07 -4.25 17.89
N ASN A 119 3.36 -2.99 18.19
CA ASN A 119 3.25 -1.86 17.26
C ASN A 119 4.58 -1.51 16.56
N ILE A 120 5.67 -2.22 16.83
CA ILE A 120 6.96 -2.01 16.17
C ILE A 120 7.10 -3.08 15.09
N LEU A 121 6.52 -2.80 13.93
CA LEU A 121 6.58 -3.70 12.77
C LEU A 121 7.82 -3.39 11.93
N SER A 122 8.41 -4.44 11.35
CA SER A 122 9.37 -4.31 10.26
C SER A 122 8.66 -3.95 8.95
N MET A 123 9.39 -3.42 7.99
CA MET A 123 8.91 -3.12 6.65
C MET A 123 8.37 -4.37 5.95
N GLU A 124 9.03 -5.51 6.10
CA GLU A 124 8.61 -6.80 5.53
C GLU A 124 7.29 -7.27 6.13
N GLN A 125 7.12 -7.14 7.45
CA GLN A 125 5.83 -7.42 8.11
C GLN A 125 4.72 -6.51 7.59
N MET A 126 5.01 -5.21 7.41
CA MET A 126 4.02 -4.27 6.87
C MET A 126 3.65 -4.64 5.44
N SER A 127 4.63 -4.97 4.60
CA SER A 127 4.40 -5.40 3.21
C SER A 127 3.55 -6.66 3.14
N ASP A 128 3.87 -7.69 3.93
CA ASP A 128 3.09 -8.94 4.00
C ASP A 128 1.63 -8.66 4.44
N LEU A 129 1.43 -7.81 5.44
CA LEU A 129 0.08 -7.42 5.87
C LEU A 129 -0.66 -6.62 4.80
N ILE A 130 0.03 -5.81 4.00
CA ILE A 130 -0.57 -5.08 2.87
C ILE A 130 -1.04 -6.08 1.81
N ASP A 131 -0.16 -6.99 1.39
CA ASP A 131 -0.45 -8.01 0.37
C ASP A 131 -1.61 -8.90 0.82
N ARG A 132 -1.62 -9.35 2.07
CA ARG A 132 -2.74 -10.12 2.65
C ARG A 132 -4.05 -9.36 2.68
N GLY A 133 -4.00 -8.03 2.86
CA GLY A 133 -5.22 -7.23 2.74
C GLY A 133 -5.78 -7.27 1.32
N PHE A 134 -4.92 -7.19 0.29
CA PHE A 134 -5.35 -7.38 -1.10
C PHE A 134 -5.87 -8.80 -1.37
N GLU A 135 -5.26 -9.84 -0.79
CA GLU A 135 -5.79 -11.21 -0.87
C GLU A 135 -7.21 -11.31 -0.28
N TYR A 136 -7.49 -10.62 0.84
CA TYR A 136 -8.86 -10.55 1.36
C TYR A 136 -9.81 -9.81 0.42
N LEU A 137 -9.35 -8.75 -0.26
CA LEU A 137 -10.18 -8.06 -1.24
C LEU A 137 -10.50 -8.92 -2.46
N ASP A 138 -9.57 -9.77 -2.90
CA ASP A 138 -9.81 -10.75 -3.97
C ASP A 138 -10.87 -11.81 -3.57
N GLU A 139 -11.10 -11.97 -2.26
CA GLU A 139 -12.13 -12.85 -1.67
C GLU A 139 -13.41 -12.09 -1.26
N ASP A 140 -13.56 -10.82 -1.62
CA ASP A 140 -14.66 -9.92 -1.22
C ASP A 140 -14.77 -9.72 0.33
N GLU A 141 -13.66 -9.86 1.06
CA GLU A 141 -13.61 -9.78 2.53
C GLU A 141 -13.10 -8.40 3.03
N SER A 142 -13.82 -7.33 2.68
CA SER A 142 -13.51 -5.93 3.02
C SER A 142 -13.16 -5.68 4.49
N ILE A 143 -13.91 -6.30 5.39
CA ILE A 143 -13.73 -6.18 6.85
C ILE A 143 -12.37 -6.75 7.28
N LEU A 144 -11.98 -7.91 6.75
CA LEU A 144 -10.70 -8.54 7.09
C LEU A 144 -9.51 -7.76 6.51
N ALA A 145 -9.66 -7.21 5.30
CA ALA A 145 -8.68 -6.30 4.72
C ALA A 145 -8.47 -5.07 5.62
N CYS A 146 -9.54 -4.39 6.02
CA CYS A 146 -9.48 -3.23 6.93
C CYS A 146 -8.82 -3.57 8.28
N GLU A 147 -9.20 -4.68 8.93
CA GLU A 147 -8.59 -5.07 10.21
C GLU A 147 -7.11 -5.42 10.07
N THR A 148 -6.68 -5.86 8.90
CA THR A 148 -5.28 -6.16 8.60
C THR A 148 -4.50 -4.87 8.35
N TRP A 149 -4.99 -4.00 7.47
CA TRP A 149 -4.37 -2.73 7.14
C TRP A 149 -4.36 -1.72 8.30
N LEU A 150 -5.35 -1.73 9.20
CA LEU A 150 -5.30 -0.91 10.41
C LEU A 150 -4.10 -1.27 11.33
N LYS A 151 -3.61 -2.50 11.30
CA LYS A 151 -2.36 -2.87 12.02
C LYS A 151 -1.14 -2.22 11.38
N VAL A 152 -1.13 -2.14 10.04
CA VAL A 152 -0.08 -1.44 9.28
C VAL A 152 -0.10 0.04 9.62
N TRP A 153 -1.30 0.66 9.70
CA TRP A 153 -1.44 2.04 10.15
C TRP A 153 -0.88 2.28 11.55
N GLU A 154 -1.14 1.41 12.53
CA GLU A 154 -0.51 1.50 13.86
C GLU A 154 1.02 1.43 13.81
N GLY A 155 1.56 0.57 12.93
CA GLY A 155 2.99 0.47 12.71
C GLY A 155 3.59 1.71 12.04
N ILE A 156 2.90 2.31 11.07
CA ILE A 156 3.29 3.58 10.44
C ILE A 156 3.27 4.70 11.48
N LYS A 157 2.21 4.81 12.28
CA LYS A 157 2.09 5.80 13.37
C LYS A 157 3.27 5.76 14.32
N TYR A 158 3.79 4.57 14.62
CA TYR A 158 4.97 4.41 15.46
C TYR A 158 6.24 5.06 14.87
N ARG A 159 6.35 5.12 13.54
CA ARG A 159 7.49 5.70 12.82
C ARG A 159 7.27 7.15 12.39
N ILE A 160 6.13 7.75 12.74
CA ILE A 160 5.86 9.16 12.42
C ILE A 160 6.83 10.06 13.17
N ARG A 161 7.44 10.98 12.43
CA ARG A 161 8.37 11.98 12.94
C ARG A 161 7.70 13.35 12.85
N PRO A 162 7.32 13.99 13.97
CA PRO A 162 6.48 15.20 13.96
C PRO A 162 7.07 16.40 13.21
N GLU A 163 8.38 16.40 12.93
CA GLU A 163 9.04 17.43 12.13
C GLU A 163 8.74 17.34 10.63
N PHE A 164 8.18 16.23 10.15
CA PHE A 164 7.73 16.06 8.77
C PHE A 164 6.20 16.04 8.74
N GLU A 165 5.61 16.95 7.97
CA GLU A 165 4.16 17.22 7.95
C GLU A 165 3.48 16.71 6.66
N ASP A 166 4.17 15.87 5.90
CA ASP A 166 3.74 15.18 4.69
C ASP A 166 4.37 13.77 4.62
N LEU A 167 3.93 12.94 3.68
CA LEU A 167 4.39 11.57 3.52
C LEU A 167 5.69 11.42 2.71
N GLU A 168 6.30 12.50 2.17
CA GLU A 168 7.45 12.38 1.26
C GLU A 168 8.61 11.60 1.90
N TYR A 169 8.86 11.84 3.18
CA TYR A 169 9.91 11.14 3.90
C TYR A 169 9.58 9.65 4.14
N LEU A 170 8.33 9.31 4.44
CA LEU A 170 7.91 7.92 4.63
C LEU A 170 7.97 7.18 3.29
N ASP A 171 7.44 7.75 2.22
CA ASP A 171 7.53 7.15 0.88
C ASP A 171 8.98 6.91 0.45
N LYS A 172 9.91 7.77 0.87
CA LYS A 172 11.34 7.57 0.63
C LYS A 172 11.93 6.44 1.47
N GLU A 173 11.61 6.39 2.77
CA GLU A 173 12.15 5.40 3.70
C GLU A 173 11.61 3.99 3.43
N TYR A 174 10.33 3.89 3.04
CA TYR A 174 9.67 2.65 2.64
C TYR A 174 9.82 2.34 1.13
N GLY A 175 10.45 3.25 0.40
CA GLY A 175 10.68 3.15 -1.04
C GLY A 175 11.45 1.89 -1.39
N GLY A 176 10.79 0.99 -2.14
CA GLY A 176 11.31 -0.33 -2.49
C GLY A 176 10.44 -1.48 -1.98
N SER A 177 9.57 -1.23 -0.99
CA SER A 177 8.59 -2.20 -0.51
C SER A 177 7.17 -1.78 -0.90
N PHE A 178 6.70 -0.62 -0.43
CA PHE A 178 5.39 -0.07 -0.79
C PHE A 178 5.39 1.46 -0.70
N PHE A 179 4.40 2.10 -1.34
CA PHE A 179 4.17 3.54 -1.21
C PHE A 179 3.18 3.80 -0.09
N VAL A 180 3.59 4.53 0.94
CA VAL A 180 2.77 4.82 2.12
C VAL A 180 1.57 5.68 1.73
N ARG A 181 1.76 6.59 0.79
CA ARG A 181 0.71 7.44 0.23
C ARG A 181 -0.39 6.67 -0.49
N ASP A 182 -0.02 5.64 -1.24
CA ASP A 182 -1.00 4.80 -1.95
C ASP A 182 -1.77 3.96 -0.94
N PHE A 183 -1.05 3.28 -0.04
CA PHE A 183 -1.63 2.51 1.06
C PHE A 183 -2.63 3.32 1.90
N CYS A 184 -2.31 4.58 2.23
CA CYS A 184 -3.20 5.43 3.03
C CYS A 184 -4.54 5.72 2.32
N GLN A 185 -4.51 5.90 1.00
CA GLN A 185 -5.72 6.12 0.21
C GLN A 185 -6.51 4.82 0.02
N ASP A 186 -5.82 3.69 -0.18
CA ASP A 186 -6.46 2.38 -0.27
C ASP A 186 -7.18 2.02 1.03
N LEU A 187 -6.54 2.24 2.19
CA LEU A 187 -7.17 2.03 3.50
C LEU A 187 -8.38 2.95 3.71
N GLU A 188 -8.29 4.22 3.33
CA GLU A 188 -9.40 5.16 3.41
C GLU A 188 -10.63 4.68 2.64
N GLY A 189 -10.43 4.30 1.37
CA GLY A 189 -11.48 3.81 0.49
C GLY A 189 -12.06 2.48 0.97
N GLU A 190 -11.21 1.58 1.46
CA GLU A 190 -11.67 0.27 1.90
C GLU A 190 -12.44 0.33 3.23
N LEU A 191 -12.10 1.27 4.12
CA LEU A 191 -12.91 1.56 5.30
C LEU A 191 -14.33 2.04 4.95
N TYR A 192 -14.51 2.71 3.80
CA TYR A 192 -15.84 3.04 3.30
C TYR A 192 -16.59 1.78 2.86
N ASN A 193 -15.94 0.91 2.08
CA ASN A 193 -16.53 -0.34 1.60
C ASN A 193 -16.96 -1.22 2.77
N ALA A 194 -16.08 -1.47 3.73
CA ALA A 194 -16.40 -2.21 4.96
C ALA A 194 -17.53 -1.54 5.77
N GLY A 195 -17.64 -0.22 5.73
CA GLY A 195 -18.70 0.56 6.37
C GLY A 195 -20.09 0.29 5.80
N LEU A 196 -20.20 -0.06 4.51
CA LEU A 196 -21.47 -0.40 3.88
C LEU A 196 -22.09 -1.68 4.47
N ASP A 197 -21.24 -2.62 4.93
CA ASP A 197 -21.68 -3.85 5.58
C ASP A 197 -21.80 -3.71 7.10
N ASP A 198 -20.82 -3.05 7.74
CA ASP A 198 -20.80 -2.81 9.18
C ASP A 198 -20.49 -1.33 9.49
N PRO A 199 -21.49 -0.53 9.89
CA PRO A 199 -21.34 0.90 10.10
C PRO A 199 -20.24 1.32 11.07
N LYS A 200 -19.74 0.43 11.95
CA LYS A 200 -18.60 0.75 12.82
C LYS A 200 -17.33 1.11 12.02
N TYR A 201 -17.20 0.66 10.77
CA TYR A 201 -16.07 1.01 9.91
C TYR A 201 -16.15 2.46 9.41
N PHE A 202 -17.33 3.08 9.36
CA PHE A 202 -17.41 4.53 9.17
C PHE A 202 -16.83 5.29 10.36
N GLU A 203 -17.01 4.80 11.59
CA GLU A 203 -16.38 5.41 12.77
C GLU A 203 -14.84 5.26 12.71
N LYS A 204 -14.35 4.09 12.30
CA LYS A 204 -12.92 3.86 12.05
C LYS A 204 -12.37 4.74 10.93
N ARG A 205 -13.12 4.94 9.83
CA ARG A 205 -12.75 5.85 8.72
C ARG A 205 -12.59 7.28 9.22
N ILE A 206 -13.53 7.76 10.05
CA ILE A 206 -13.46 9.10 10.66
C ILE A 206 -12.21 9.22 11.53
N GLU A 207 -11.98 8.27 12.44
CA GLU A 207 -10.81 8.28 13.32
C GLU A 207 -9.51 8.29 12.51
N TYR A 208 -9.37 7.36 11.57
CA TYR A 208 -8.22 7.25 10.68
C TYR A 208 -7.95 8.55 9.91
N CYS A 209 -8.96 9.13 9.24
CA CYS A 209 -8.79 10.35 8.46
C CYS A 209 -8.43 11.56 9.35
N GLN A 210 -8.99 11.65 10.57
CA GLN A 210 -8.65 12.69 11.52
C GLN A 210 -7.21 12.56 12.03
N GLU A 211 -6.76 11.33 12.30
CA GLU A 211 -5.37 11.06 12.65
C GLU A 211 -4.42 11.43 11.50
N PHE A 212 -4.75 11.02 10.27
CA PHE A 212 -3.98 11.34 9.08
C PHE A 212 -3.80 12.86 8.93
N LEU A 213 -4.89 13.62 8.97
CA LEU A 213 -4.88 15.08 8.84
C LEU A 213 -4.09 15.76 9.98
N ARG A 214 -4.06 15.16 11.16
CA ARG A 214 -3.29 15.66 12.30
C ARG A 214 -1.79 15.44 12.13
N TYR A 215 -1.38 14.29 11.59
CA TYR A 215 0.03 13.97 11.37
C TYR A 215 0.59 14.64 10.11
N PHE A 216 -0.22 14.77 9.06
CA PHE A 216 0.22 15.24 7.75
C PHE A 216 -0.57 16.46 7.26
N PRO A 217 -0.57 17.59 8.01
CA PRO A 217 -1.38 18.76 7.67
C PRO A 217 -0.92 19.50 6.41
N LYS A 218 0.27 19.17 5.87
CA LYS A 218 0.86 19.78 4.67
C LYS A 218 0.95 18.83 3.49
N GLU A 219 0.29 17.68 3.57
CA GLU A 219 0.18 16.75 2.45
C GLU A 219 -0.47 17.42 1.22
N ASP A 220 -0.34 16.76 0.07
CA ASP A 220 -1.00 17.13 -1.16
C ASP A 220 -2.48 17.48 -0.95
N LYS A 221 -2.89 18.59 -1.56
CA LYS A 221 -4.20 19.18 -1.32
C LYS A 221 -5.35 18.28 -1.74
N ASP A 222 -5.15 17.43 -2.76
CA ASP A 222 -6.18 16.50 -3.20
C ASP A 222 -6.34 15.36 -2.19
N ILE A 223 -5.24 14.89 -1.58
CA ILE A 223 -5.28 13.91 -0.48
C ILE A 223 -5.94 14.51 0.76
N ILE A 224 -5.55 15.72 1.17
CA ILE A 224 -6.20 16.42 2.30
C ILE A 224 -7.71 16.57 2.04
N PHE A 225 -8.08 16.99 0.83
CA PHE A 225 -9.48 17.10 0.43
C PHE A 225 -10.20 15.75 0.52
N ASN A 226 -9.61 14.67 0.00
CA ASN A 226 -10.20 13.33 0.03
C ASN A 226 -10.42 12.84 1.47
N MET A 227 -9.45 13.01 2.37
CA MET A 227 -9.58 12.63 3.79
C MET A 227 -10.69 13.41 4.50
N ARG A 228 -10.87 14.70 4.18
CA ARG A 228 -11.97 15.49 4.75
C ARG A 228 -13.32 15.10 4.19
N ARG A 229 -13.40 14.84 2.88
CA ARG A 229 -14.60 14.33 2.22
C ARG A 229 -15.00 13.00 2.84
N ALA A 230 -14.03 12.12 3.07
CA ALA A 230 -14.22 10.83 3.70
C ALA A 230 -14.88 10.94 5.08
N ILE A 231 -14.44 11.89 5.92
CA ILE A 231 -15.05 12.19 7.22
C ILE A 231 -16.51 12.59 7.06
N ALA A 232 -16.80 13.54 6.16
CA ALA A 232 -18.14 14.07 5.96
C ALA A 232 -19.12 13.02 5.42
N GLU A 233 -18.69 12.22 4.44
CA GLU A 233 -19.45 11.08 3.91
C GLU A 233 -19.73 10.03 4.98
N SER A 234 -18.75 9.74 5.84
CA SER A 234 -18.89 8.77 6.92
C SER A 234 -19.90 9.26 7.98
N TYR A 235 -19.88 10.55 8.33
CA TYR A 235 -20.93 11.14 9.17
C TYR A 235 -22.32 10.99 8.54
N PHE A 236 -22.44 11.25 7.24
CA PHE A 236 -23.71 11.09 6.53
C PHE A 236 -24.21 9.64 6.59
N LYS A 237 -23.35 8.66 6.33
CA LYS A 237 -23.69 7.23 6.39
C LYS A 237 -24.07 6.77 7.80
N LEU A 238 -23.55 7.43 8.83
CA LEU A 238 -23.93 7.21 10.24
C LEU A 238 -25.18 8.00 10.67
N ASN A 239 -25.87 8.66 9.74
CA ASN A 239 -27.01 9.55 10.00
C ASN A 239 -26.69 10.73 10.96
N LYS A 240 -25.42 11.14 11.03
CA LYS A 240 -24.93 12.32 11.77
C LYS A 240 -24.94 13.53 10.84
N LEU A 241 -26.17 13.95 10.48
CA LEU A 241 -26.41 14.87 9.36
C LEU A 241 -25.87 16.29 9.61
N GLU A 242 -25.93 16.78 10.86
CA GLU A 242 -25.42 18.10 11.21
C GLU A 242 -23.89 18.14 11.08
N GLU A 243 -23.20 17.11 11.56
CA GLU A 243 -21.76 16.97 11.45
C GLU A 243 -21.31 16.84 9.99
N ALA A 244 -22.03 16.05 9.19
CA ALA A 244 -21.77 15.92 7.76
C ALA A 244 -21.90 17.26 7.01
N ILE A 245 -22.99 17.99 7.26
CA ILE A 245 -23.24 19.31 6.65
C ILE A 245 -22.15 20.31 7.04
N ASN A 246 -21.86 20.42 8.34
CA ASN A 246 -20.84 21.33 8.86
C ASN A 246 -19.46 21.03 8.25
N GLU A 247 -19.09 19.76 8.08
CA GLU A 247 -17.80 19.43 7.48
C GLU A 247 -17.76 19.76 5.97
N PHE A 248 -18.83 19.50 5.23
CA PHE A 248 -18.91 19.91 3.81
C PHE A 248 -18.91 21.43 3.62
N GLU A 249 -19.57 22.18 4.50
CA GLU A 249 -19.53 23.66 4.47
C GLU A 249 -18.09 24.17 4.64
N LYS A 250 -17.32 23.62 5.60
CA LYS A 250 -15.90 23.95 5.72
C LYS A 250 -15.08 23.51 4.51
N ILE A 251 -15.37 22.35 3.91
CA ILE A 251 -14.69 21.90 2.69
C ILE A 251 -14.94 22.90 1.54
N LEU A 252 -16.15 23.43 1.41
CA LEU A 252 -16.48 24.45 0.41
C LEU A 252 -15.74 25.77 0.67
N ASP A 253 -15.55 26.15 1.92
CA ASP A 253 -14.78 27.35 2.30
C ASP A 253 -13.28 27.20 2.00
N ASP A 254 -12.70 26.03 2.31
CA ASP A 254 -11.27 25.78 2.14
C ASP A 254 -10.89 25.39 0.69
N PHE A 255 -11.82 24.76 -0.04
CA PHE A 255 -11.64 24.30 -1.43
C PHE A 255 -12.74 24.83 -2.38
N PRO A 256 -12.95 26.17 -2.47
CA PRO A 256 -14.06 26.75 -3.22
C PRO A 256 -13.93 26.60 -4.74
N ASN A 257 -12.73 26.28 -5.24
CA ASN A 257 -12.47 26.07 -6.66
C ASN A 257 -12.34 24.58 -7.02
N ASN A 258 -12.57 23.67 -6.08
CA ASN A 258 -12.57 22.24 -6.33
C ASN A 258 -14.01 21.78 -6.68
N PRO A 259 -14.27 21.30 -7.89
CA PRO A 259 -15.61 20.84 -8.29
C PRO A 259 -16.11 19.67 -7.44
N TRP A 260 -15.21 18.82 -6.95
CA TRP A 260 -15.57 17.66 -6.13
C TRP A 260 -16.14 18.05 -4.77
N SER A 261 -15.79 19.23 -4.23
CA SER A 261 -16.43 19.77 -3.01
C SER A 261 -17.94 19.91 -3.20
N TYR A 262 -18.36 20.39 -4.37
CA TYR A 262 -19.76 20.57 -4.71
C TYR A 262 -20.44 19.25 -5.10
N ILE A 263 -19.75 18.39 -5.86
CA ILE A 263 -20.29 17.09 -6.27
C ILE A 263 -20.62 16.25 -5.04
N ALA A 264 -19.65 16.07 -4.14
CA ALA A 264 -19.84 15.22 -2.96
C ALA A 264 -20.90 15.78 -1.99
N TYR A 265 -20.94 17.10 -1.82
CA TYR A 265 -21.97 17.71 -0.98
C TYR A 265 -23.37 17.57 -1.58
N ALA A 266 -23.51 17.74 -2.91
CA ALA A 266 -24.79 17.53 -3.60
C ALA A 266 -25.24 16.07 -3.58
N ASP A 267 -24.31 15.12 -3.72
CA ASP A 267 -24.58 13.68 -3.72
C ASP A 267 -25.32 13.26 -2.42
N MET A 268 -25.04 13.87 -1.26
CA MET A 268 -25.78 13.63 0.00
C MET A 268 -27.28 13.93 -0.08
N TYR A 269 -27.67 14.90 -0.90
CA TYR A 269 -29.06 15.35 -1.02
C TYR A 269 -29.89 14.49 -1.97
N CYS A 270 -29.26 13.60 -2.76
CA CYS A 270 -29.98 12.89 -3.82
C CYS A 270 -29.62 11.42 -4.04
N LEU A 271 -28.46 10.93 -3.61
CA LEU A 271 -28.07 9.54 -3.86
C LEU A 271 -28.75 8.56 -2.90
N ASP A 272 -28.84 8.92 -1.62
CA ASP A 272 -29.49 8.12 -0.60
C ASP A 272 -30.74 8.81 -0.08
N LYS A 273 -31.83 8.06 0.10
CA LYS A 273 -33.01 8.58 0.79
C LYS A 273 -32.67 8.81 2.26
N SER A 274 -32.67 10.07 2.66
CA SER A 274 -32.40 10.53 4.03
C SER A 274 -33.34 11.67 4.40
N ASP A 275 -33.30 12.12 5.66
CA ASP A 275 -34.11 13.24 6.14
C ASP A 275 -33.78 14.58 5.45
N ILE A 276 -32.62 14.67 4.81
CA ILE A 276 -32.19 15.84 4.05
C ILE A 276 -32.37 15.66 2.55
N TYR A 277 -33.02 14.59 2.07
CA TYR A 277 -33.22 14.36 0.64
C TYR A 277 -33.94 15.56 -0.03
N ASP A 278 -33.27 16.22 -0.97
CA ASP A 278 -33.75 17.42 -1.66
C ASP A 278 -33.08 17.56 -3.03
N ILE A 279 -33.81 17.16 -4.08
CA ILE A 279 -33.35 17.21 -5.47
C ILE A 279 -33.07 18.65 -5.93
N ASP A 280 -33.87 19.62 -5.48
CA ASP A 280 -33.71 21.01 -5.91
C ASP A 280 -32.45 21.61 -5.28
N LYS A 281 -32.17 21.30 -4.01
CA LYS A 281 -30.92 21.65 -3.35
C LYS A 281 -29.71 20.96 -3.98
N ALA A 282 -29.79 19.67 -4.28
CA ALA A 282 -28.74 18.95 -5.00
C ALA A 282 -28.43 19.64 -6.34
N ARG A 283 -29.48 19.99 -7.11
CA ARG A 283 -29.36 20.70 -8.38
C ARG A 283 -28.69 22.06 -8.23
N GLU A 284 -29.04 22.83 -7.20
CA GLU A 284 -28.40 24.12 -6.91
C GLU A 284 -26.89 23.94 -6.69
N ILE A 285 -26.51 22.99 -5.84
CA ILE A 285 -25.10 22.74 -5.48
C ILE A 285 -24.31 22.23 -6.70
N TYR A 286 -24.85 21.29 -7.48
CA TYR A 286 -24.20 20.84 -8.72
C TYR A 286 -23.97 21.99 -9.71
N ASN A 287 -24.92 22.92 -9.85
CA ASN A 287 -24.74 24.08 -10.72
C ASN A 287 -23.60 25.00 -10.23
N LYS A 288 -23.41 25.16 -8.92
CA LYS A 288 -22.25 25.85 -8.35
C LYS A 288 -20.95 25.12 -8.69
N GLY A 289 -20.93 23.79 -8.56
CA GLY A 289 -19.81 22.95 -8.98
C GLY A 289 -19.47 23.11 -10.47
N LEU A 290 -20.50 23.17 -11.33
CA LEU A 290 -20.32 23.33 -12.77
C LEU A 290 -19.68 24.68 -13.13
N ALA A 291 -19.97 25.73 -12.34
CA ALA A 291 -19.41 27.06 -12.54
C ALA A 291 -17.90 27.12 -12.22
N VAL A 292 -17.41 26.31 -11.29
CA VAL A 292 -15.98 26.26 -10.91
C VAL A 292 -15.18 25.19 -11.66
N ALA A 293 -15.85 24.22 -12.30
CA ALA A 293 -15.22 23.16 -13.07
C ALA A 293 -14.34 23.67 -14.21
N LYS A 294 -13.07 23.29 -14.19
CA LYS A 294 -12.08 23.70 -15.20
C LYS A 294 -11.89 22.64 -16.28
N THR A 295 -11.85 21.37 -15.90
CA THR A 295 -11.61 20.25 -16.81
C THR A 295 -12.87 19.87 -17.59
N ARG A 296 -12.70 19.09 -18.65
CA ARG A 296 -13.85 18.57 -19.41
C ARG A 296 -14.51 17.44 -18.63
N GLU A 297 -13.71 16.65 -17.94
CA GLU A 297 -14.06 15.47 -17.17
C GLU A 297 -14.99 15.86 -16.02
N ASP A 298 -14.62 16.85 -15.20
CA ASP A 298 -15.46 17.34 -14.09
C ASP A 298 -16.82 17.83 -14.59
N LYS A 299 -16.83 18.56 -15.71
CA LYS A 299 -18.07 19.08 -16.33
C LYS A 299 -18.97 17.95 -16.82
N ILE A 300 -18.41 16.85 -17.32
CA ILE A 300 -19.18 15.69 -17.76
C ILE A 300 -19.83 15.03 -16.55
N ILE A 301 -19.06 14.75 -15.49
CA ILE A 301 -19.56 14.12 -14.26
C ILE A 301 -20.72 14.92 -13.68
N ILE A 302 -20.58 16.23 -13.52
CA ILE A 302 -21.64 17.09 -12.97
C ILE A 302 -22.89 17.10 -13.86
N LYS A 303 -22.72 17.12 -15.19
CA LYS A 303 -23.84 17.09 -16.14
C LYS A 303 -24.57 15.75 -16.12
N GLU A 304 -23.86 14.64 -15.93
CA GLU A 304 -24.46 13.32 -15.77
C GLU A 304 -25.29 13.25 -14.49
N ARG A 305 -24.74 13.70 -13.35
CA ARG A 305 -25.49 13.83 -12.09
C ARG A 305 -26.77 14.67 -12.26
N LEU A 306 -26.66 15.85 -12.85
CA LEU A 306 -27.80 16.73 -13.13
C LEU A 306 -28.87 16.08 -14.03
N LYS A 307 -28.45 15.26 -15.01
CA LYS A 307 -29.36 14.54 -15.90
C LYS A 307 -30.11 13.44 -15.15
N ASP A 308 -29.43 12.74 -14.25
CA ASP A 308 -30.04 11.66 -13.47
C ASP A 308 -31.04 12.19 -12.43
N LEU A 309 -30.83 13.40 -11.89
CA LEU A 309 -31.85 14.10 -11.09
C LEU A 309 -33.18 14.32 -11.84
N GLY A 310 -33.14 14.43 -13.17
CA GLY A 310 -34.36 14.60 -14.00
C GLY A 310 -35.09 13.30 -14.31
N ARG A 311 -34.56 12.15 -13.85
CA ARG A 311 -35.12 10.81 -14.07
C ARG A 311 -35.71 10.19 -12.79
N LEU A 312 -35.40 10.76 -11.62
CA LEU A 312 -35.88 10.37 -10.29
C LEU A 312 -37.22 11.04 -9.97
#